data_AF-A0A150TZT4-F1
#
_entry.id   AF-A0A150TZT4-F1
#
_cell.length_a   1.000
_cell.length_b   1.000
_cell.length_c   1.000
_cell.angle_alpha   90.00
_cell.angle_beta   90.00
_cell.angle_gamma   90.00
#
_symmetry.space_group_name_H-M   'P 1'
#
loop_
_entity.id
_entity.type
_entity.pdbx_description
1 polymer ?
#
loop_
_entity_poly.entity_id
_entity_poly.type
_entity_poly.pdbx_seq_one_letter_code
_entity_poly.pdbx_strand_id
1 'polypeptide(L)'
;MKTAVKQRAGVYGMLCGLAAALALGGAALSACEDEGQAQRPRNGGGQGAQEPEDEFDPGPGGSSGPPPVDAGGLCGNQVHEVTIAEAPNLYFVLDASGSMLSPASSRATRYDRVREAAVDLVRNLGPLINVGAAVFPLDATSDAPCKPGGEVFPVTPGDPFAASQEGATTTSRFRSATRVEPLGGTPIAATLAALTPSLVELPGKTIVVLATDGGPNCNSAATCGAEECIANIEQQCPQENCCTPSGLSGPGGCLDRGDTVAAIERLAASGIEVYVVGIPGSEFYGDVLDQMALAGGTAQFVSPFYFKVDDLDTLGNVLSKIASIVVSCEFDLVDPPPEDGQTNVYLDEELVPYDPEDGWRWSSPAVVELLGDACQQLKSGRVGQVQIVSGCPTEVAR
;
A
#
# COMPACT_ATOMS: atom_id res chain seq x y z
N MET A 1 16.88 48.46 22.46
CA MET A 1 16.32 48.25 23.82
C MET A 1 15.71 46.85 23.83
N LYS A 2 16.00 45.92 24.78
CA LYS A 2 15.59 45.88 26.21
C LYS A 2 14.07 46.06 26.37
N THR A 3 13.25 45.32 27.14
CA THR A 3 13.36 44.15 28.06
C THR A 3 11.91 43.79 28.51
N ALA A 4 11.51 42.62 29.05
CA ALA A 4 12.15 41.31 29.30
C ALA A 4 11.11 40.22 29.67
N VAL A 5 11.48 38.94 29.48
CA VAL A 5 11.30 37.76 30.38
C VAL A 5 10.43 37.94 31.65
N LYS A 6 9.57 36.95 31.94
CA LYS A 6 9.09 36.69 33.31
C LYS A 6 8.75 35.22 33.60
N GLN A 7 9.74 34.44 34.05
CA GLN A 7 9.51 33.19 34.79
C GLN A 7 9.05 33.50 36.23
N ARG A 8 8.29 32.58 36.84
CA ARG A 8 8.34 32.31 38.28
C ARG A 8 8.09 30.83 38.58
N ALA A 9 9.00 30.22 39.35
CA ALA A 9 8.75 29.03 40.16
C ALA A 9 7.69 29.38 41.24
N GLY A 10 7.00 28.45 41.92
CA GLY A 10 7.16 27.01 42.17
C GLY A 10 6.70 26.75 43.62
N VAL A 11 6.65 25.50 44.12
CA VAL A 11 6.83 25.13 45.56
C VAL A 11 6.58 23.62 45.78
N TYR A 12 7.36 23.05 46.70
CA TYR A 12 7.32 21.67 47.20
C TYR A 12 6.08 21.37 48.08
N GLY A 13 5.67 20.09 48.13
CA GLY A 13 4.74 19.56 49.14
C GLY A 13 4.90 18.05 49.33
N MET A 14 5.50 17.64 50.45
CA MET A 14 5.79 16.24 50.82
C MET A 14 5.22 15.98 52.22
N LEU A 15 4.61 14.80 52.43
CA LEU A 15 4.28 14.08 53.70
C LEU A 15 3.05 13.17 53.44
N CYS A 16 2.76 12.01 54.05
CA CYS A 16 3.49 10.88 54.67
C CYS A 16 2.51 10.16 55.65
N GLY A 17 2.41 8.83 55.58
CA GLY A 17 1.78 7.95 56.60
C GLY A 17 0.24 7.86 56.56
N LEU A 18 -0.42 6.77 56.99
CA LEU A 18 -0.05 5.44 57.52
C LEU A 18 -1.15 4.44 57.05
N ALA A 19 -0.92 3.22 56.56
CA ALA A 19 -0.27 2.01 57.10
C ALA A 19 -1.18 1.06 57.94
N ALA A 20 -1.38 -0.17 57.44
CA ALA A 20 -1.49 -1.48 58.14
C ALA A 20 -2.22 -2.50 57.21
N ALA A 21 -1.57 -3.56 56.66
CA ALA A 21 -1.14 -4.84 57.28
C ALA A 21 -2.34 -5.77 57.58
N LEU A 22 -2.41 -7.06 57.20
CA LEU A 22 -1.45 -8.20 57.27
C LEU A 22 -1.84 -9.30 56.22
N ALA A 23 -0.90 -9.96 55.50
CA ALA A 23 -0.28 -11.29 55.80
C ALA A 23 -1.11 -12.53 55.33
N LEU A 24 -0.57 -13.71 54.96
CA LEU A 24 0.82 -14.22 54.79
C LEU A 24 0.82 -15.58 54.01
N GLY A 25 1.96 -15.96 53.42
CA GLY A 25 2.28 -17.31 52.89
C GLY A 25 1.98 -17.52 51.38
N GLY A 26 2.85 -18.07 50.53
CA GLY A 26 4.14 -18.78 50.71
C GLY A 26 4.10 -20.07 49.87
N ALA A 27 4.68 -20.12 48.66
CA ALA A 27 5.99 -20.70 48.31
C ALA A 27 6.14 -22.21 48.68
N ALA A 28 6.71 -23.11 47.86
CA ALA A 28 7.73 -22.92 46.81
C ALA A 28 7.70 -24.00 45.68
N LEU A 29 8.78 -24.07 44.89
CA LEU A 29 8.99 -24.77 43.61
C LEU A 29 9.62 -26.19 43.73
N SER A 30 9.77 -26.84 42.56
CA SER A 30 10.66 -27.99 42.23
C SER A 30 10.15 -29.42 42.59
N ALA A 31 10.57 -30.52 41.94
CA ALA A 31 11.69 -30.71 41.00
C ALA A 31 11.50 -31.93 40.02
N CYS A 32 12.27 -31.92 38.92
CA CYS A 32 13.10 -33.00 38.32
C CYS A 32 12.59 -34.44 38.00
N GLU A 33 12.91 -34.88 36.76
CA GLU A 33 13.55 -36.19 36.36
C GLU A 33 12.82 -37.54 36.64
N ASP A 34 13.01 -38.67 35.92
CA ASP A 34 13.84 -39.01 34.74
C ASP A 34 13.27 -40.23 33.94
N GLU A 35 13.87 -40.51 32.76
CA GLU A 35 14.08 -41.78 32.02
C GLU A 35 13.16 -43.03 32.12
N GLY A 36 13.00 -43.73 30.98
CA GLY A 36 12.56 -45.15 30.97
C GLY A 36 12.05 -45.72 29.64
N GLN A 37 12.94 -46.23 28.77
CA GLN A 37 12.58 -46.94 27.53
C GLN A 37 12.08 -48.39 27.76
N ALA A 38 11.19 -48.92 26.88
CA ALA A 38 11.40 -50.18 26.10
C ALA A 38 10.11 -50.93 25.63
N GLN A 39 9.75 -50.71 24.35
CA GLN A 39 9.41 -51.70 23.29
C GLN A 39 8.52 -52.96 23.52
N ARG A 40 7.45 -53.02 22.67
CA ARG A 40 7.01 -54.17 21.79
C ARG A 40 6.29 -55.39 22.43
N PRO A 41 5.64 -56.28 21.63
CA PRO A 41 4.82 -56.06 20.42
C PRO A 41 3.54 -56.96 20.32
N ARG A 42 2.60 -56.63 19.41
CA ARG A 42 1.82 -57.54 18.50
C ARG A 42 0.58 -56.81 17.95
N ASN A 43 -0.06 -57.16 16.83
CA ASN A 43 0.25 -57.75 15.52
C ASN A 43 -1.13 -58.05 14.87
N GLY A 44 -1.29 -57.82 13.57
CA GLY A 44 -2.52 -58.07 12.80
C GLY A 44 -3.28 -56.78 12.43
N GLY A 45 -3.73 -56.59 11.19
CA GLY A 45 -3.60 -57.44 10.01
C GLY A 45 -4.79 -57.24 9.07
N GLY A 46 -4.55 -56.68 7.89
CA GLY A 46 -5.58 -56.43 6.88
C GLY A 46 -4.95 -55.90 5.59
N GLN A 47 -5.28 -56.50 4.45
CA GLN A 47 -4.73 -56.18 3.13
C GLN A 47 -5.72 -55.30 2.35
N GLY A 48 -5.22 -54.39 1.50
CA GLY A 48 -6.06 -53.66 0.55
C GLY A 48 -5.29 -52.68 -0.33
N ALA A 49 -5.09 -53.06 -1.59
CA ALA A 49 -4.79 -52.24 -2.79
C ALA A 49 -3.77 -51.07 -2.73
N GLN A 50 -2.83 -51.10 -3.67
CA GLN A 50 -2.01 -49.96 -4.06
C GLN A 50 -2.72 -49.15 -5.15
N GLU A 51 -2.71 -47.82 -5.04
CA GLU A 51 -2.47 -46.86 -6.13
C GLU A 51 -1.99 -45.53 -5.47
N PRO A 52 -1.24 -44.66 -6.17
CA PRO A 52 -0.31 -43.75 -5.50
C PRO A 52 -0.97 -42.47 -4.96
N GLU A 53 -0.52 -42.05 -3.77
CA GLU A 53 -0.80 -40.76 -3.17
C GLU A 53 0.44 -39.86 -3.37
N ASP A 54 0.27 -38.73 -4.08
CA ASP A 54 1.28 -37.66 -4.12
C ASP A 54 1.23 -36.88 -2.79
N GLU A 55 1.75 -37.49 -1.72
CA GLU A 55 1.88 -36.84 -0.42
C GLU A 55 3.20 -36.06 -0.35
N PHE A 56 3.11 -34.74 -0.50
CA PHE A 56 4.20 -33.81 -0.29
C PHE A 56 4.49 -33.70 1.22
N ASP A 57 5.46 -34.47 1.71
CA ASP A 57 5.99 -34.38 3.08
C ASP A 57 7.01 -33.22 3.18
N PRO A 58 6.67 -32.08 3.83
CA PRO A 58 7.61 -30.98 4.03
C PRO A 58 8.53 -31.31 5.20
N GLY A 59 9.63 -32.00 4.90
CA GLY A 59 10.69 -32.28 5.87
C GLY A 59 11.16 -31.01 6.61
N PRO A 60 11.53 -31.11 7.89
CA PRO A 60 11.73 -29.93 8.74
C PRO A 60 13.06 -29.23 8.43
N GLY A 61 13.03 -28.16 7.64
CA GLY A 61 14.25 -27.36 7.39
C GLY A 61 14.25 -26.41 6.19
N GLY A 62 13.11 -25.83 5.81
CA GLY A 62 13.09 -24.75 4.79
C GLY A 62 13.69 -23.46 5.33
N SER A 63 14.98 -23.22 5.08
CA SER A 63 15.69 -22.01 5.48
C SER A 63 15.33 -20.82 4.58
N SER A 64 14.41 -19.95 5.04
CA SER A 64 13.99 -18.72 4.35
C SER A 64 15.00 -17.56 4.48
N GLY A 65 16.28 -17.85 4.27
CA GLY A 65 17.34 -16.86 4.08
C GLY A 65 17.78 -16.82 2.61
N PRO A 66 18.74 -15.95 2.24
CA PRO A 66 19.41 -16.07 0.95
C PRO A 66 19.98 -17.49 0.83
N PRO A 67 19.85 -18.14 -0.34
CA PRO A 67 20.36 -19.50 -0.54
C PRO A 67 21.85 -19.57 -0.19
N PRO A 68 22.29 -20.63 0.52
CA PRO A 68 23.70 -20.93 0.66
C PRO A 68 24.43 -20.87 -0.69
N VAL A 69 25.72 -20.49 -0.69
CA VAL A 69 26.57 -20.39 -1.91
C VAL A 69 26.78 -21.73 -2.64
N ASP A 70 26.22 -22.80 -2.10
CA ASP A 70 26.20 -24.19 -2.56
C ASP A 70 24.78 -24.78 -2.71
N ALA A 71 23.73 -23.97 -2.52
CA ALA A 71 22.33 -24.39 -2.68
C ALA A 71 21.87 -24.38 -4.16
N GLY A 72 22.35 -25.37 -4.91
CA GLY A 72 21.54 -26.06 -5.93
C GLY A 72 20.81 -25.26 -7.01
N GLY A 73 21.39 -24.19 -7.58
CA GLY A 73 20.81 -23.55 -8.77
C GLY A 73 21.51 -22.29 -9.25
N LEU A 74 22.03 -21.50 -8.31
CA LEU A 74 22.65 -20.20 -8.58
C LEU A 74 24.17 -20.32 -8.73
N CYS A 75 24.75 -19.57 -9.67
CA CYS A 75 26.20 -19.60 -9.93
C CYS A 75 26.90 -18.38 -9.32
N GLY A 76 27.31 -18.47 -8.04
CA GLY A 76 28.04 -17.39 -7.39
C GLY A 76 28.58 -17.73 -6.00
N ASN A 77 29.76 -17.19 -5.68
CA ASN A 77 30.34 -17.27 -4.33
C ASN A 77 30.02 -16.01 -3.50
N GLN A 78 29.42 -14.99 -4.11
CA GLN A 78 29.05 -13.72 -3.52
C GLN A 78 27.67 -13.30 -4.03
N VAL A 79 26.79 -12.93 -3.10
CA VAL A 79 25.51 -12.26 -3.38
C VAL A 79 25.69 -10.80 -3.00
N HIS A 80 25.35 -9.89 -3.90
CA HIS A 80 25.49 -8.45 -3.70
C HIS A 80 24.26 -7.86 -2.99
N GLU A 81 24.47 -6.87 -2.12
CA GLU A 81 23.37 -6.14 -1.51
C GLU A 81 22.83 -5.11 -2.51
N VAL A 82 21.53 -5.22 -2.80
CA VAL A 82 20.84 -4.41 -3.81
C VAL A 82 20.06 -3.29 -3.13
N THR A 83 20.33 -2.06 -3.54
CA THR A 83 19.57 -0.87 -3.16
C THR A 83 18.80 -0.32 -4.36
N ILE A 84 17.61 0.22 -4.10
CA ILE A 84 16.75 0.82 -5.13
C ILE A 84 16.96 2.33 -5.06
N ALA A 85 17.57 2.88 -6.12
CA ALA A 85 18.22 4.19 -6.16
C ALA A 85 17.44 5.32 -5.46
N GLU A 86 16.16 5.46 -5.80
CA GLU A 86 15.20 6.36 -5.16
C GLU A 86 13.81 5.72 -5.23
N ALA A 87 13.46 4.86 -4.27
CA ALA A 87 12.12 4.26 -4.20
C ALA A 87 11.05 5.38 -4.06
N PRO A 88 10.07 5.49 -4.98
CA PRO A 88 9.06 6.55 -4.95
C PRO A 88 8.07 6.35 -3.80
N ASN A 89 7.50 7.45 -3.32
CA ASN A 89 6.42 7.43 -2.34
C ASN A 89 5.08 7.24 -3.06
N LEU A 90 4.47 6.06 -2.91
CA LEU A 90 3.12 5.76 -3.36
C LEU A 90 2.13 6.05 -2.21
N TYR A 91 1.43 7.18 -2.29
CA TYR A 91 0.53 7.64 -1.25
C TYR A 91 -0.93 7.41 -1.63
N PHE A 92 -1.58 6.45 -0.98
CA PHE A 92 -3.00 6.17 -1.23
C PHE A 92 -3.89 7.21 -0.54
N VAL A 93 -4.92 7.69 -1.25
CA VAL A 93 -5.98 8.53 -0.68
C VAL A 93 -7.29 7.80 -0.97
N LEU A 94 -7.76 7.06 0.04
CA LEU A 94 -8.85 6.09 -0.11
C LEU A 94 -10.18 6.67 0.35
N ASP A 95 -11.18 6.58 -0.53
CA ASP A 95 -12.57 6.89 -0.21
C ASP A 95 -13.15 5.83 0.73
N ALA A 96 -13.62 6.27 1.89
CA ALA A 96 -14.40 5.50 2.86
C ALA A 96 -15.70 6.26 3.19
N SER A 97 -16.31 6.93 2.21
CA SER A 97 -17.65 7.50 2.30
C SER A 97 -18.72 6.40 2.36
N GLY A 98 -19.96 6.79 2.67
CA GLY A 98 -21.08 5.84 2.85
C GLY A 98 -21.45 5.06 1.59
N SER A 99 -21.19 5.58 0.38
CA SER A 99 -21.39 4.88 -0.89
C SER A 99 -20.52 3.62 -1.00
N MET A 100 -19.31 3.67 -0.44
CA MET A 100 -18.35 2.57 -0.45
C MET A 100 -18.78 1.35 0.40
N LEU A 101 -19.83 1.47 1.23
CA LEU A 101 -20.51 0.32 1.87
C LEU A 101 -21.29 -0.55 0.88
N SER A 102 -21.52 -0.08 -0.36
CA SER A 102 -22.23 -0.84 -1.38
C SER A 102 -21.62 -2.24 -1.56
N PRO A 103 -22.43 -3.32 -1.63
CA PRO A 103 -21.90 -4.67 -1.79
C PRO A 103 -21.13 -4.84 -3.10
N ALA A 104 -19.86 -5.23 -3.01
CA ALA A 104 -19.07 -5.72 -4.14
C ALA A 104 -19.26 -7.22 -4.36
N SER A 105 -19.51 -7.96 -3.27
CA SER A 105 -19.86 -9.38 -3.29
C SER A 105 -20.76 -9.71 -2.09
N SER A 106 -21.10 -10.98 -1.90
CA SER A 106 -21.84 -11.46 -0.72
C SER A 106 -21.05 -11.37 0.60
N ARG A 107 -19.76 -10.98 0.57
CA ARG A 107 -18.87 -10.94 1.75
C ARG A 107 -17.97 -9.70 1.84
N ALA A 108 -18.04 -8.79 0.87
CA ALA A 108 -17.15 -7.63 0.79
C ALA A 108 -17.89 -6.40 0.24
N THR A 109 -17.60 -5.24 0.81
CA THR A 109 -18.01 -3.91 0.30
C THR A 109 -17.08 -3.43 -0.83
N ARG A 110 -17.40 -2.32 -1.49
CA ARG A 110 -16.47 -1.64 -2.41
C ARG A 110 -15.18 -1.25 -1.68
N TYR A 111 -15.29 -0.72 -0.46
CA TYR A 111 -14.13 -0.35 0.36
C TYR A 111 -13.22 -1.55 0.64
N ASP A 112 -13.79 -2.69 1.03
CA ASP A 112 -13.01 -3.90 1.31
C ASP A 112 -12.17 -4.30 0.09
N ARG A 113 -12.77 -4.29 -1.11
CA ARG A 113 -12.05 -4.61 -2.36
C ARG A 113 -10.96 -3.60 -2.71
N VAL A 114 -11.24 -2.31 -2.55
CA VAL A 114 -10.26 -1.24 -2.80
C VAL A 114 -9.06 -1.37 -1.86
N ARG A 115 -9.33 -1.58 -0.59
CA ARG A 115 -8.31 -1.81 0.42
C ARG A 115 -7.54 -3.11 0.18
N GLU A 116 -8.22 -4.22 -0.11
CA GLU A 116 -7.58 -5.52 -0.42
C GLU A 116 -6.58 -5.37 -1.57
N ALA A 117 -7.00 -4.79 -2.70
CA ALA A 117 -6.14 -4.57 -3.85
C ALA A 117 -4.95 -3.63 -3.55
N ALA A 118 -5.16 -2.57 -2.77
CA ALA A 118 -4.08 -1.69 -2.32
C ALA A 118 -3.06 -2.44 -1.43
N VAL A 119 -3.52 -3.27 -0.49
CA VAL A 119 -2.59 -4.06 0.34
C VAL A 119 -1.85 -5.12 -0.47
N ASP A 120 -2.52 -5.78 -1.41
CA ASP A 120 -1.87 -6.77 -2.27
C ASP A 120 -0.83 -6.11 -3.19
N LEU A 121 -1.08 -4.91 -3.72
CA LEU A 121 -0.07 -4.13 -4.45
C LEU A 121 1.14 -3.82 -3.56
N VAL A 122 0.92 -3.34 -2.33
CA VAL A 122 2.00 -3.01 -1.38
C VAL A 122 2.85 -4.23 -1.04
N ARG A 123 2.23 -5.40 -0.84
CA ARG A 123 2.96 -6.67 -0.66
C ARG A 123 3.81 -7.00 -1.88
N ASN A 124 3.22 -6.88 -3.07
CA ASN A 124 3.79 -7.33 -4.32
C ASN A 124 4.92 -6.42 -4.85
N LEU A 125 4.89 -5.12 -4.52
CA LEU A 125 5.97 -4.19 -4.84
C LEU A 125 7.12 -4.23 -3.82
N GLY A 126 6.85 -4.64 -2.58
CA GLY A 126 7.88 -4.81 -1.55
C GLY A 126 8.75 -3.56 -1.41
N PRO A 127 10.08 -3.65 -1.58
CA PRO A 127 11.00 -2.53 -1.37
C PRO A 127 11.03 -1.52 -2.53
N LEU A 128 10.32 -1.79 -3.64
CA LEU A 128 10.27 -0.92 -4.83
C LEU A 128 9.54 0.40 -4.60
N ILE A 129 8.87 0.56 -3.46
CA ILE A 129 8.15 1.78 -3.06
C ILE A 129 8.33 2.09 -1.58
N ASN A 130 8.18 3.36 -1.22
CA ASN A 130 7.67 3.74 0.10
C ASN A 130 6.15 3.86 0.02
N VAL A 131 5.41 3.43 1.03
CA VAL A 131 3.94 3.49 1.04
C VAL A 131 3.43 4.39 2.16
N GLY A 132 2.49 5.28 1.82
CA GLY A 132 1.66 6.05 2.76
C GLY A 132 0.17 5.86 2.47
N ALA A 133 -0.69 6.19 3.42
CA ALA A 133 -2.13 6.27 3.19
C ALA A 133 -2.85 7.32 4.04
N ALA A 134 -3.81 7.99 3.40
CA ALA A 134 -4.90 8.70 4.03
C ALA A 134 -6.25 8.06 3.65
N VAL A 135 -7.25 8.26 4.52
CA VAL A 135 -8.64 7.84 4.29
C VAL A 135 -9.55 9.05 4.43
N PHE A 136 -10.58 9.16 3.61
CA PHE A 136 -11.59 10.22 3.69
C PHE A 136 -13.03 9.68 3.55
N PRO A 137 -13.98 10.13 4.37
CA PRO A 137 -13.81 10.89 5.61
C PRO A 137 -12.97 10.12 6.65
N LEU A 138 -12.31 10.86 7.55
CA LEU A 138 -11.69 10.25 8.74
C LEU A 138 -12.51 10.62 9.99
N ASP A 139 -12.72 9.64 10.86
CA ASP A 139 -13.54 9.76 12.09
C ASP A 139 -14.96 10.31 11.86
N ALA A 140 -15.55 10.12 10.68
CA ALA A 140 -16.94 10.54 10.43
C ALA A 140 -17.91 9.88 11.43
N THR A 141 -19.01 10.57 11.70
CA THR A 141 -20.13 10.06 12.50
C THR A 141 -21.45 10.45 11.84
N SER A 142 -22.57 9.90 12.31
CA SER A 142 -23.91 10.33 11.88
C SER A 142 -24.13 11.84 11.98
N ASP A 143 -23.51 12.46 12.99
CA ASP A 143 -23.69 13.86 13.34
C ASP A 143 -22.64 14.76 12.67
N ALA A 144 -21.56 14.15 12.15
CA ALA A 144 -20.47 14.82 11.43
C ALA A 144 -20.01 13.96 10.23
N PRO A 145 -20.86 13.75 9.20
CA PRO A 145 -20.55 12.90 8.05
C PRO A 145 -19.57 13.55 7.06
N CYS A 146 -19.29 14.84 7.23
CA CYS A 146 -18.50 15.67 6.31
C CYS A 146 -17.16 16.14 6.91
N LYS A 147 -16.55 15.32 7.77
CA LYS A 147 -15.18 15.59 8.24
C LYS A 147 -14.19 15.35 7.09
N PRO A 148 -13.17 16.21 6.91
CA PRO A 148 -12.05 15.91 6.02
C PRO A 148 -11.40 14.56 6.37
N GLY A 149 -10.77 13.94 5.39
CA GLY A 149 -9.87 12.82 5.62
C GLY A 149 -8.58 13.22 6.30
N GLY A 150 -7.76 12.23 6.61
CA GLY A 150 -6.44 12.42 7.22
C GLY A 150 -5.55 11.19 7.03
N GLU A 151 -4.27 11.36 7.31
CA GLU A 151 -3.29 10.28 7.28
C GLU A 151 -3.65 9.19 8.30
N VAL A 152 -3.72 7.95 7.83
CA VAL A 152 -3.87 6.74 8.65
C VAL A 152 -2.56 5.94 8.72
N PHE A 153 -1.70 6.08 7.70
CA PHE A 153 -0.42 5.40 7.63
C PHE A 153 0.66 6.34 7.09
N PRO A 154 1.68 6.70 7.90
CA PRO A 154 2.76 7.57 7.45
C PRO A 154 3.62 6.86 6.40
N VAL A 155 4.21 7.65 5.49
CA VAL A 155 5.11 7.12 4.45
C VAL A 155 6.23 6.31 5.09
N THR A 156 6.24 5.02 4.77
CA THR A 156 7.14 4.01 5.34
C THR A 156 7.74 3.19 4.20
N PRO A 157 9.05 2.86 4.23
CA PRO A 157 9.64 1.91 3.28
C PRO A 157 8.88 0.58 3.24
N GLY A 158 8.64 0.07 2.04
CA GLY A 158 8.00 -1.21 1.83
C GLY A 158 8.82 -2.39 2.35
N ASP A 159 8.22 -3.58 2.34
CA ASP A 159 8.85 -4.78 2.92
C ASP A 159 10.00 -5.29 2.04
N PRO A 160 11.19 -5.62 2.60
CA PRO A 160 12.30 -6.14 1.81
C PRO A 160 11.99 -7.53 1.23
N PHE A 161 12.55 -7.82 0.05
CA PHE A 161 12.32 -9.08 -0.69
C PHE A 161 12.60 -10.36 0.12
N ALA A 162 13.61 -10.35 1.01
CA ALA A 162 13.99 -11.52 1.79
C ALA A 162 14.26 -11.16 3.27
N ALA A 163 13.27 -11.38 4.13
CA ALA A 163 13.49 -11.44 5.57
C ALA A 163 12.46 -12.33 6.28
N SER A 164 12.95 -13.21 7.16
CA SER A 164 12.17 -13.73 8.27
C SER A 164 11.89 -12.59 9.27
N GLN A 165 10.80 -11.87 9.07
CA GLN A 165 10.48 -10.65 9.83
C GLN A 165 10.08 -10.99 11.28
N GLU A 166 10.96 -10.70 12.25
CA GLU A 166 10.58 -10.60 13.66
C GLU A 166 9.75 -9.33 13.88
N GLY A 167 8.44 -9.40 13.61
CA GLY A 167 7.50 -8.32 13.89
C GLY A 167 6.44 -8.10 12.82
N ALA A 168 5.79 -6.93 12.89
CA ALA A 168 4.74 -6.54 11.95
C ALA A 168 5.33 -5.83 10.71
N THR A 169 5.32 -6.53 9.58
CA THR A 169 5.70 -6.03 8.24
C THR A 169 5.02 -4.70 7.90
N THR A 170 5.63 -3.86 7.06
CA THR A 170 5.00 -2.64 6.52
C THR A 170 3.64 -2.95 5.92
N THR A 171 3.52 -4.02 5.12
CA THR A 171 2.24 -4.49 4.56
C THR A 171 1.20 -4.79 5.63
N SER A 172 1.59 -5.45 6.74
CA SER A 172 0.65 -5.80 7.83
C SER A 172 0.21 -4.58 8.64
N ARG A 173 1.10 -3.59 8.82
CA ARG A 173 0.79 -2.32 9.46
C ARG A 173 -0.10 -1.45 8.58
N PHE A 174 0.20 -1.34 7.28
CA PHE A 174 -0.63 -0.68 6.26
C PHE A 174 -2.03 -1.31 6.20
N ARG A 175 -2.13 -2.65 6.16
CA ARG A 175 -3.40 -3.40 6.22
C ARG A 175 -4.20 -3.06 7.47
N SER A 176 -3.54 -2.89 8.61
CA SER A 176 -4.19 -2.57 9.88
C SER A 176 -4.67 -1.12 9.93
N ALA A 177 -3.81 -0.17 9.54
CA ALA A 177 -4.08 1.26 9.51
C ALA A 177 -5.23 1.66 8.57
N THR A 178 -5.30 1.04 7.39
CA THR A 178 -6.38 1.28 6.41
C THR A 178 -7.73 0.65 6.81
N ARG A 179 -7.83 -0.09 7.93
CA ARG A 179 -9.08 -0.77 8.34
C ARG A 179 -10.08 0.20 8.98
N VAL A 180 -10.70 1.03 8.15
CA VAL A 180 -11.75 2.00 8.49
C VAL A 180 -13.12 1.44 8.12
N GLU A 181 -14.17 1.82 8.87
CA GLU A 181 -15.57 1.54 8.55
C GLU A 181 -16.11 2.67 7.66
N PRO A 182 -16.59 2.43 6.43
CA PRO A 182 -17.01 3.51 5.53
C PRO A 182 -18.26 4.23 6.02
N LEU A 183 -18.21 5.56 6.09
CA LEU A 183 -19.29 6.41 6.58
C LEU A 183 -19.14 7.86 6.10
N GLY A 184 -20.27 8.50 5.78
CA GLY A 184 -20.33 9.94 5.51
C GLY A 184 -20.33 10.30 4.03
N GLY A 185 -19.97 11.55 3.72
CA GLY A 185 -19.86 12.06 2.34
C GLY A 185 -18.44 11.96 1.79
N THR A 186 -18.12 12.71 0.74
CA THR A 186 -16.93 12.53 -0.11
C THR A 186 -16.08 13.82 -0.17
N PRO A 187 -15.47 14.27 0.95
CA PRO A 187 -14.81 15.58 1.10
C PRO A 187 -13.39 15.63 0.49
N ILE A 188 -13.26 15.36 -0.81
CA ILE A 188 -11.96 15.26 -1.48
C ILE A 188 -11.18 16.58 -1.40
N ALA A 189 -11.79 17.72 -1.76
CA ALA A 189 -11.13 19.03 -1.73
C ALA A 189 -10.52 19.37 -0.35
N ALA A 190 -11.31 19.21 0.71
CA ALA A 190 -10.89 19.49 2.08
C ALA A 190 -9.82 18.51 2.57
N THR A 191 -9.91 17.23 2.16
CA THR A 191 -8.91 16.21 2.46
C THR A 191 -7.57 16.55 1.81
N LEU A 192 -7.56 16.78 0.50
CA LEU A 192 -6.32 17.08 -0.23
C LEU A 192 -5.70 18.39 0.27
N ALA A 193 -6.50 19.42 0.57
CA ALA A 193 -6.01 20.66 1.17
C ALA A 193 -5.38 20.45 2.56
N ALA A 194 -5.87 19.51 3.37
CA ALA A 194 -5.30 19.17 4.67
C ALA A 194 -4.00 18.33 4.55
N LEU A 195 -3.90 17.48 3.52
CA LEU A 195 -2.73 16.64 3.26
C LEU A 195 -1.61 17.37 2.50
N THR A 196 -1.91 18.40 1.68
CA THR A 196 -0.89 19.10 0.88
C THR A 196 0.36 19.49 1.68
N PRO A 197 0.29 20.08 2.89
CA PRO A 197 1.48 20.52 3.61
C PRO A 197 2.44 19.38 3.98
N SER A 198 1.94 18.21 4.37
CA SER A 198 2.82 17.06 4.69
C SER A 198 3.33 16.37 3.42
N LEU A 199 2.48 16.26 2.39
CA LEU A 199 2.86 15.61 1.13
C LEU A 199 3.99 16.34 0.39
N VAL A 200 4.03 17.68 0.43
CA VAL A 200 5.11 18.47 -0.22
C VAL A 200 6.41 18.53 0.59
N GLU A 201 6.40 18.09 1.84
CA GLU A 201 7.60 17.97 2.69
C GLU A 201 8.28 16.59 2.58
N LEU A 202 7.64 15.62 1.90
CA LEU A 202 8.20 14.28 1.70
C LEU A 202 9.43 14.31 0.75
N PRO A 203 10.53 13.61 1.09
CA PRO A 203 11.68 13.47 0.21
C PRO A 203 11.40 12.47 -0.93
N GLY A 204 12.07 12.66 -2.07
CA GLY A 204 11.93 11.79 -3.26
C GLY A 204 10.66 12.07 -4.08
N LYS A 205 10.47 11.31 -5.17
CA LYS A 205 9.26 11.43 -6.00
C LYS A 205 8.03 10.95 -5.22
N THR A 206 7.06 11.82 -5.03
CA THR A 206 5.77 11.49 -4.37
C THR A 206 4.64 11.48 -5.37
N ILE A 207 3.77 10.48 -5.28
CA ILE A 207 2.64 10.26 -6.17
C ILE A 207 1.41 9.88 -5.34
N VAL A 208 0.28 10.50 -5.64
CA VAL A 208 -1.00 10.23 -4.97
C VAL A 208 -1.85 9.30 -5.83
N VAL A 209 -2.42 8.25 -5.23
CA VAL A 209 -3.45 7.40 -5.85
C VAL A 209 -4.77 7.65 -5.14
N LEU A 210 -5.66 8.41 -5.78
CA LEU A 210 -6.97 8.78 -5.28
C LEU A 210 -8.02 7.79 -5.81
N ALA A 211 -8.59 6.97 -4.94
CA ALA A 211 -9.60 5.96 -5.32
C ALA A 211 -10.97 6.31 -4.71
N THR A 212 -12.01 6.48 -5.54
CA THR A 212 -13.36 6.90 -5.14
C THR A 212 -14.46 6.25 -5.98
N ASP A 213 -15.64 6.00 -5.40
CA ASP A 213 -16.85 5.55 -6.10
C ASP A 213 -17.90 6.67 -6.29
N GLY A 214 -17.61 7.89 -5.84
CA GLY A 214 -18.60 8.96 -5.68
C GLY A 214 -18.11 10.33 -6.15
N GLY A 215 -19.06 11.26 -6.22
CA GLY A 215 -18.80 12.63 -6.65
C GLY A 215 -18.36 13.53 -5.49
N PRO A 216 -17.41 14.45 -5.74
CA PRO A 216 -17.12 15.65 -4.99
C PRO A 216 -18.17 16.14 -4.01
N ASN A 217 -18.08 16.11 -2.68
CA ASN A 217 -19.12 16.77 -1.88
C ASN A 217 -18.65 17.27 -0.52
N CYS A 218 -19.59 17.53 0.40
CA CYS A 218 -19.35 18.05 1.74
C CYS A 218 -18.87 19.51 1.83
N ASN A 219 -19.00 20.29 0.75
CA ASN A 219 -18.82 21.74 0.77
C ASN A 219 -20.15 22.43 1.15
N SER A 220 -20.27 22.83 2.42
CA SER A 220 -21.49 23.51 2.93
C SER A 220 -21.66 24.96 2.46
N ALA A 221 -20.68 25.52 1.76
CA ALA A 221 -20.77 26.83 1.09
C ALA A 221 -21.19 26.72 -0.38
N ALA A 222 -21.19 25.51 -0.96
CA ALA A 222 -21.62 25.28 -2.33
C ALA A 222 -23.14 25.47 -2.50
N THR A 223 -23.53 26.02 -3.65
CA THR A 223 -24.93 26.08 -4.10
C THR A 223 -24.99 25.71 -5.57
N CYS A 224 -25.91 24.83 -5.93
CA CYS A 224 -25.93 24.20 -7.25
C CYS A 224 -27.37 24.05 -7.79
N GLY A 225 -27.48 23.94 -9.12
CA GLY A 225 -28.69 23.48 -9.79
C GLY A 225 -28.94 21.98 -9.57
N ALA A 226 -30.01 21.46 -10.17
CA ALA A 226 -30.34 20.04 -10.07
C ALA A 226 -29.30 19.15 -10.78
N GLU A 227 -28.70 19.68 -11.84
CA GLU A 227 -27.67 19.07 -12.67
C GLU A 227 -26.33 18.83 -11.95
N GLU A 228 -26.07 19.55 -10.85
CA GLU A 228 -24.86 19.40 -10.02
C GLU A 228 -25.19 18.92 -8.58
N CYS A 229 -26.45 18.55 -8.32
CA CYS A 229 -26.88 17.99 -7.04
C CYS A 229 -26.78 16.46 -7.07
N ILE A 230 -25.97 15.85 -6.19
CA ILE A 230 -25.72 14.40 -6.17
C ILE A 230 -27.00 13.58 -6.13
N ALA A 231 -27.93 13.90 -5.22
CA ALA A 231 -29.19 13.15 -5.11
C ALA A 231 -30.08 13.29 -6.36
N ASN A 232 -29.95 14.35 -7.15
CA ASN A 232 -30.63 14.49 -8.43
C ASN A 232 -29.93 13.67 -9.54
N ILE A 233 -28.60 13.72 -9.60
CA ILE A 233 -27.77 12.95 -10.55
C ILE A 233 -28.01 11.44 -10.36
N GLU A 234 -28.00 10.97 -9.11
CA GLU A 234 -28.25 9.57 -8.73
C GLU A 234 -29.74 9.18 -8.76
N GLN A 235 -30.63 10.08 -9.20
CA GLN A 235 -32.08 9.84 -9.33
C GLN A 235 -32.80 9.49 -8.02
N GLN A 236 -32.21 9.88 -6.89
CA GLN A 236 -32.75 9.68 -5.53
C GLN A 236 -33.63 10.85 -5.05
N CYS A 237 -33.59 11.99 -5.75
CA CYS A 237 -34.30 13.19 -5.36
C CYS A 237 -35.81 13.15 -5.74
N PRO A 238 -36.75 13.24 -4.77
CA PRO A 238 -38.19 13.25 -5.04
C PRO A 238 -38.74 14.64 -5.43
N GLN A 239 -37.88 15.64 -5.59
CA GLN A 239 -38.23 17.04 -5.89
C GLN A 239 -37.30 17.60 -6.99
N GLU A 240 -37.57 18.82 -7.47
CA GLU A 240 -36.81 19.41 -8.58
C GLU A 240 -35.31 19.55 -8.26
N ASN A 241 -34.95 19.98 -7.05
CA ASN A 241 -33.56 20.08 -6.59
C ASN A 241 -33.45 19.75 -5.09
N CYS A 242 -32.70 18.72 -4.73
CA CYS A 242 -32.50 18.28 -3.34
C CYS A 242 -31.42 19.04 -2.57
N CYS A 243 -30.55 19.79 -3.28
CA CYS A 243 -29.42 20.51 -2.71
C CYS A 243 -29.71 22.00 -2.48
N THR A 244 -30.96 22.43 -2.63
CA THR A 244 -31.41 23.72 -2.07
C THR A 244 -31.09 23.80 -0.56
N PRO A 245 -30.88 24.99 0.03
CA PRO A 245 -30.47 25.10 1.45
C PRO A 245 -31.42 24.47 2.48
N SER A 246 -32.67 24.18 2.10
CA SER A 246 -33.68 23.48 2.90
C SER A 246 -34.12 22.14 2.30
N GLY A 247 -33.38 21.63 1.30
CA GLY A 247 -33.65 20.37 0.62
C GLY A 247 -33.02 19.17 1.33
N LEU A 248 -33.42 17.96 0.94
CA LEU A 248 -33.05 16.70 1.59
C LEU A 248 -31.54 16.41 1.59
N SER A 249 -30.79 17.02 0.68
CA SER A 249 -29.34 16.84 0.51
C SER A 249 -28.57 18.17 0.65
N GLY A 250 -29.25 19.27 0.97
CA GLY A 250 -28.63 20.57 1.17
C GLY A 250 -28.06 20.73 2.59
N PRO A 251 -27.04 21.59 2.79
CA PRO A 251 -26.26 22.27 1.75
C PRO A 251 -25.10 21.42 1.19
N GLY A 252 -24.78 20.27 1.78
CA GLY A 252 -23.53 19.55 1.51
C GLY A 252 -23.51 18.61 0.29
N GLY A 253 -24.65 18.36 -0.37
CA GLY A 253 -24.78 17.40 -1.48
C GLY A 253 -24.55 17.96 -2.89
N CYS A 254 -24.14 19.22 -3.01
CA CYS A 254 -23.68 19.77 -4.29
C CYS A 254 -22.32 19.19 -4.68
N LEU A 255 -22.09 19.01 -5.98
CA LEU A 255 -20.80 18.58 -6.51
C LEU A 255 -19.71 19.63 -6.25
N ASP A 256 -18.73 19.27 -5.41
CA ASP A 256 -17.59 20.11 -5.04
C ASP A 256 -16.47 20.08 -6.11
N ARG A 257 -16.87 20.20 -7.38
CA ARG A 257 -16.01 20.04 -8.56
C ARG A 257 -14.86 21.05 -8.55
N GLY A 258 -15.17 22.34 -8.38
CA GLY A 258 -14.21 23.44 -8.49
C GLY A 258 -13.11 23.36 -7.43
N ASP A 259 -13.48 23.23 -6.16
CA ASP A 259 -12.51 23.19 -5.05
C ASP A 259 -11.70 21.88 -5.08
N THR A 260 -12.28 20.77 -5.56
CA THR A 260 -11.57 19.49 -5.72
C THR A 260 -10.51 19.57 -6.83
N VAL A 261 -10.88 20.07 -8.02
CA VAL A 261 -9.94 20.27 -9.13
C VAL A 261 -8.81 21.22 -8.70
N ALA A 262 -9.14 22.35 -8.07
CA ALA A 262 -8.14 23.29 -7.56
C ALA A 262 -7.24 22.70 -6.45
N ALA A 263 -7.73 21.75 -5.65
CA ALA A 263 -6.90 21.04 -4.68
C ALA A 263 -5.90 20.07 -5.33
N ILE A 264 -6.31 19.41 -6.42
CA ILE A 264 -5.44 18.54 -7.22
C ILE A 264 -4.40 19.35 -7.99
N GLU A 265 -4.78 20.46 -8.62
CA GLU A 265 -3.85 21.37 -9.32
C GLU A 265 -2.75 21.88 -8.39
N ARG A 266 -3.05 22.12 -7.10
CA ARG A 266 -2.03 22.51 -6.10
C ARG A 266 -0.98 21.41 -5.85
N LEU A 267 -1.39 20.14 -5.79
CA LEU A 267 -0.47 19.01 -5.64
C LEU A 267 0.39 18.84 -6.91
N ALA A 268 -0.23 18.87 -8.09
CA ALA A 268 0.46 18.78 -9.37
C ALA A 268 1.47 19.92 -9.56
N ALA A 269 1.13 21.15 -9.17
CA ALA A 269 2.02 22.31 -9.20
C ALA A 269 3.22 22.20 -8.23
N SER A 270 3.14 21.34 -7.22
CA SER A 270 4.26 20.97 -6.33
C SER A 270 5.04 19.74 -6.82
N GLY A 271 4.76 19.22 -8.02
CA GLY A 271 5.42 18.05 -8.59
C GLY A 271 4.86 16.71 -8.13
N ILE A 272 3.68 16.70 -7.48
CA ILE A 272 3.01 15.49 -7.00
C ILE A 272 1.92 15.10 -8.00
N GLU A 273 2.19 14.07 -8.80
CA GLU A 273 1.22 13.47 -9.74
C GLU A 273 0.04 12.87 -8.95
N VAL A 274 -1.19 13.07 -9.43
CA VAL A 274 -2.42 12.55 -8.79
C VAL A 274 -3.16 11.61 -9.74
N TYR A 275 -2.99 10.30 -9.56
CA TYR A 275 -3.68 9.25 -10.31
C TYR A 275 -5.08 9.04 -9.74
N VAL A 276 -6.11 9.33 -10.56
CA VAL A 276 -7.52 9.17 -10.18
C VAL A 276 -8.03 7.81 -10.62
N VAL A 277 -8.52 7.02 -9.67
CA VAL A 277 -9.08 5.68 -9.86
C VAL A 277 -10.58 5.71 -9.56
N GLY A 278 -11.40 5.49 -10.59
CA GLY A 278 -12.86 5.48 -10.47
C GLY A 278 -13.38 4.06 -10.25
N ILE A 279 -13.98 3.84 -9.09
CA ILE A 279 -14.54 2.57 -8.61
C ILE A 279 -15.98 2.40 -9.14
N PRO A 280 -16.50 1.18 -9.40
CA PRO A 280 -17.87 0.99 -9.88
C PRO A 280 -18.89 1.70 -8.99
N GLY A 281 -19.78 2.51 -9.59
CA GLY A 281 -20.60 3.53 -8.92
C GLY A 281 -20.25 4.95 -9.35
N SER A 282 -18.98 5.20 -9.72
CA SER A 282 -18.49 6.52 -10.14
C SER A 282 -18.88 6.94 -11.56
N GLU A 283 -19.62 6.13 -12.30
CA GLU A 283 -19.99 6.40 -13.71
C GLU A 283 -20.82 7.68 -13.86
N PHE A 284 -21.60 8.04 -12.84
CA PHE A 284 -22.35 9.29 -12.74
C PHE A 284 -21.45 10.55 -12.72
N TYR A 285 -20.18 10.38 -12.39
CA TYR A 285 -19.21 11.45 -12.11
C TYR A 285 -18.00 11.40 -13.05
N GLY A 286 -18.07 10.61 -14.13
CA GLY A 286 -16.93 10.39 -15.04
C GLY A 286 -16.34 11.67 -15.64
N ASP A 287 -17.15 12.71 -15.85
CA ASP A 287 -16.71 14.03 -16.32
C ASP A 287 -15.99 14.85 -15.23
N VAL A 288 -16.31 14.63 -13.96
CA VAL A 288 -15.59 15.18 -12.79
C VAL A 288 -14.25 14.45 -12.67
N LEU A 289 -14.26 13.12 -12.73
CA LEU A 289 -13.04 12.30 -12.61
C LEU A 289 -12.07 12.55 -13.78
N ASP A 290 -12.56 12.74 -15.01
CA ASP A 290 -11.74 13.14 -16.16
C ASP A 290 -11.04 14.50 -15.92
N GLN A 291 -11.75 15.49 -15.34
CA GLN A 291 -11.16 16.78 -14.97
C GLN A 291 -10.14 16.65 -13.84
N MET A 292 -10.39 15.80 -12.84
CA MET A 292 -9.46 15.50 -11.77
C MET A 292 -8.17 14.83 -12.30
N ALA A 293 -8.27 13.89 -13.25
CA ALA A 293 -7.12 13.23 -13.86
C ALA A 293 -6.30 14.18 -14.76
N LEU A 294 -6.97 15.10 -15.47
CA LEU A 294 -6.32 16.17 -16.24
C LEU A 294 -5.56 17.13 -15.33
N ALA A 295 -6.19 17.58 -14.24
CA ALA A 295 -5.56 18.45 -13.23
C ALA A 295 -4.40 17.78 -12.49
N GLY A 296 -4.49 16.46 -12.26
CA GLY A 296 -3.45 15.65 -11.61
C GLY A 296 -2.22 15.37 -12.47
N GLY A 297 -2.26 15.70 -13.76
CA GLY A 297 -1.18 15.45 -14.72
C GLY A 297 -1.08 13.99 -15.21
N THR A 298 -2.06 13.13 -14.90
CA THR A 298 -2.01 11.67 -15.11
C THR A 298 -3.07 11.14 -16.08
N ALA A 299 -3.76 12.03 -16.80
CA ALA A 299 -4.83 11.69 -17.71
C ALA A 299 -4.40 10.63 -18.75
N GLN A 300 -5.19 9.57 -18.89
CA GLN A 300 -5.02 8.59 -19.95
C GLN A 300 -5.23 9.25 -21.34
N PHE A 301 -4.56 8.75 -22.37
CA PHE A 301 -4.64 9.29 -23.73
C PHE A 301 -6.02 9.17 -24.41
N VAL A 302 -6.94 8.38 -23.83
CA VAL A 302 -8.26 8.07 -24.38
C VAL A 302 -9.26 8.08 -23.23
N SER A 303 -10.47 8.61 -23.47
CA SER A 303 -11.50 8.70 -22.43
C SER A 303 -12.05 7.31 -22.06
N PRO A 304 -12.31 7.00 -20.78
CA PRO A 304 -12.12 7.87 -19.61
C PRO A 304 -10.64 8.17 -19.32
N PHE A 305 -10.34 9.45 -19.09
CA PHE A 305 -9.02 9.95 -18.76
C PHE A 305 -8.59 9.56 -17.34
N TYR A 306 -9.53 9.32 -16.43
CA TYR A 306 -9.24 8.63 -15.16
C TYR A 306 -9.09 7.12 -15.36
N PHE A 307 -8.46 6.45 -14.39
CA PHE A 307 -8.31 4.99 -14.37
C PHE A 307 -9.62 4.34 -13.93
N LYS A 308 -10.51 4.05 -14.88
CA LYS A 308 -11.76 3.35 -14.62
C LYS A 308 -11.51 1.89 -14.24
N VAL A 309 -12.25 1.43 -13.23
CA VAL A 309 -12.34 0.03 -12.83
C VAL A 309 -13.74 -0.46 -13.18
N ASP A 310 -13.88 -1.30 -14.20
CA ASP A 310 -15.18 -1.87 -14.61
C ASP A 310 -15.62 -3.02 -13.67
N ASP A 311 -14.66 -3.78 -13.16
CA ASP A 311 -14.86 -4.89 -12.23
C ASP A 311 -13.83 -4.81 -11.10
N LEU A 312 -14.28 -4.91 -9.85
CA LEU A 312 -13.43 -4.88 -8.66
C LEU A 312 -12.43 -6.04 -8.59
N ASP A 313 -12.75 -7.19 -9.19
CA ASP A 313 -11.81 -8.31 -9.29
C ASP A 313 -10.62 -7.97 -10.25
N THR A 314 -10.74 -6.91 -11.06
CA THR A 314 -9.65 -6.39 -11.93
C THR A 314 -8.88 -5.20 -11.35
N LEU A 315 -9.28 -4.68 -10.18
CA LEU A 315 -8.68 -3.47 -9.59
C LEU A 315 -7.16 -3.60 -9.37
N GLY A 316 -6.70 -4.80 -8.99
CA GLY A 316 -5.26 -5.08 -8.85
C GLY A 316 -4.48 -4.78 -10.13
N ASN A 317 -5.03 -5.08 -11.32
CA ASN A 317 -4.38 -4.79 -12.60
C ASN A 317 -4.29 -3.28 -12.88
N VAL A 318 -5.31 -2.52 -12.48
CA VAL A 318 -5.32 -1.05 -12.59
C VAL A 318 -4.26 -0.43 -11.69
N LEU A 319 -4.16 -0.90 -10.44
CA LEU A 319 -3.13 -0.46 -9.50
C LEU A 319 -1.72 -0.87 -9.94
N SER A 320 -1.52 -2.10 -10.45
CA SER A 320 -0.24 -2.54 -11.02
C SER A 320 0.16 -1.74 -12.27
N LYS A 321 -0.80 -1.29 -13.09
CA LYS A 321 -0.55 -0.39 -14.23
C LYS A 321 -0.08 1.00 -13.77
N ILE A 322 -0.59 1.49 -12.64
CA ILE A 322 -0.08 2.75 -12.04
C ILE A 322 1.33 2.51 -11.48
N ALA A 323 1.53 1.41 -10.73
CA ALA A 323 2.84 1.06 -10.18
C ALA A 323 3.95 0.92 -11.26
N SER A 324 3.63 0.33 -12.41
CA SER A 324 4.62 0.12 -13.47
C SER A 324 5.08 1.39 -14.17
N ILE A 325 4.34 2.49 -14.05
CA ILE A 325 4.72 3.82 -14.52
C ILE A 325 5.74 4.48 -13.58
N VAL A 326 5.72 4.13 -12.29
CA VAL A 326 6.43 4.88 -11.24
C VAL A 326 7.68 4.18 -10.70
N VAL A 327 7.70 2.84 -10.72
CA VAL A 327 8.82 2.03 -10.23
C VAL A 327 10.00 2.04 -11.22
N SER A 328 11.23 2.15 -10.72
CA SER A 328 12.45 2.04 -11.55
C SER A 328 12.79 0.58 -11.86
N CYS A 329 13.58 0.37 -12.93
CA CYS A 329 14.23 -0.91 -13.23
C CYS A 329 15.75 -0.85 -13.01
N GLU A 330 16.26 0.23 -12.42
CA GLU A 330 17.66 0.41 -12.05
C GLU A 330 17.90 0.05 -10.58
N PHE A 331 19.02 -0.62 -10.33
CA PHE A 331 19.45 -1.16 -9.04
C PHE A 331 20.89 -0.76 -8.74
N ASP A 332 21.10 -0.01 -7.67
CA ASP A 332 22.42 0.33 -7.14
C ASP A 332 22.97 -0.84 -6.31
N LEU A 333 24.18 -1.29 -6.63
CA LEU A 333 24.92 -2.28 -5.85
C LEU A 333 25.72 -1.59 -4.74
N VAL A 334 25.52 -2.01 -3.49
CA VAL A 334 26.29 -1.52 -2.34
C VAL A 334 27.76 -1.96 -2.44
N ASP A 335 27.98 -3.19 -2.92
CA ASP A 335 29.29 -3.82 -3.10
C ASP A 335 29.50 -4.25 -4.57
N PRO A 336 29.72 -3.32 -5.52
CA PRO A 336 29.81 -3.65 -6.94
C PRO A 336 30.94 -4.67 -7.23
N PRO A 337 30.72 -5.59 -8.19
CA PRO A 337 31.64 -6.69 -8.46
C PRO A 337 33.01 -6.19 -8.95
N PRO A 338 34.11 -6.86 -8.55
CA PRO A 338 35.47 -6.44 -8.89
C PRO A 338 35.93 -6.86 -10.30
N GLU A 339 35.17 -7.75 -10.98
CA GLU A 339 35.56 -8.34 -12.26
C GLU A 339 34.41 -8.28 -13.28
N ASP A 340 34.65 -7.60 -14.40
CA ASP A 340 33.71 -7.51 -15.53
C ASP A 340 33.39 -8.90 -16.11
N GLY A 341 32.11 -9.17 -16.39
CA GLY A 341 31.67 -10.40 -17.05
C GLY A 341 31.64 -11.64 -16.14
N GLN A 342 31.64 -11.47 -14.81
CA GLN A 342 31.45 -12.53 -13.82
C GLN A 342 30.20 -12.36 -12.95
N THR A 343 29.19 -11.65 -13.45
CA THR A 343 27.95 -11.33 -12.72
C THR A 343 26.74 -11.92 -13.42
N ASN A 344 25.80 -12.46 -12.65
CA ASN A 344 24.51 -12.96 -13.14
C ASN A 344 23.36 -12.37 -12.30
N VAL A 345 22.22 -12.16 -12.95
CA VAL A 345 21.01 -11.57 -12.34
C VAL A 345 19.93 -12.63 -12.33
N TYR A 346 19.24 -12.77 -11.21
CA TYR A 346 18.15 -13.71 -11.01
C TYR A 346 16.91 -13.00 -10.46
N LEU A 347 15.75 -13.39 -10.95
CA LEU A 347 14.43 -12.97 -10.46
C LEU A 347 13.70 -14.23 -10.00
N ASP A 348 13.31 -14.30 -8.72
CA ASP A 348 12.66 -15.49 -8.14
C ASP A 348 13.38 -16.81 -8.46
N GLU A 349 14.71 -16.82 -8.30
CA GLU A 349 15.63 -17.93 -8.63
C GLU A 349 15.78 -18.26 -10.14
N GLU A 350 15.02 -17.61 -11.04
CA GLU A 350 15.16 -17.74 -12.50
C GLU A 350 16.22 -16.79 -13.07
N LEU A 351 17.12 -17.31 -13.92
CA LEU A 351 18.22 -16.56 -14.53
C LEU A 351 17.70 -15.57 -15.60
N VAL A 352 18.06 -14.30 -15.45
CA VAL A 352 17.90 -13.29 -16.51
C VAL A 352 19.21 -13.21 -17.30
N PRO A 353 19.20 -13.45 -18.63
CA PRO A 353 20.40 -13.35 -19.44
C PRO A 353 20.86 -11.88 -19.56
N TYR A 354 22.18 -11.69 -19.69
CA TYR A 354 22.71 -10.40 -20.10
C TYR A 354 22.35 -10.15 -21.57
N ASP A 355 21.53 -9.12 -21.79
CA ASP A 355 21.00 -8.72 -23.08
C ASP A 355 20.69 -7.21 -23.03
N PRO A 356 21.29 -6.39 -23.92
CA PRO A 356 21.08 -4.94 -23.94
C PRO A 356 19.76 -4.50 -24.60
N GLU A 357 18.92 -5.42 -25.07
CA GLU A 357 17.58 -5.19 -25.62
C GLU A 357 16.48 -5.81 -24.73
N ASP A 358 16.61 -7.07 -24.31
CA ASP A 358 15.61 -7.81 -23.50
C ASP A 358 16.24 -8.76 -22.47
N GLY A 359 16.55 -8.22 -21.29
CA GLY A 359 17.25 -8.94 -20.22
C GLY A 359 17.75 -7.97 -19.15
N TRP A 360 19.07 -7.91 -18.94
CA TRP A 360 19.70 -6.88 -18.11
C TRP A 360 21.01 -6.36 -18.71
N ARG A 361 21.41 -5.15 -18.30
CA ARG A 361 22.71 -4.54 -18.62
C ARG A 361 23.29 -3.77 -17.43
N TRP A 362 24.55 -3.38 -17.56
CA TRP A 362 25.15 -2.32 -16.73
C TRP A 362 24.81 -0.94 -17.32
N SER A 363 24.15 -0.06 -16.56
CA SER A 363 24.02 1.36 -16.91
C SER A 363 25.18 2.19 -16.35
N SER A 364 25.80 1.72 -15.26
CA SER A 364 27.09 2.20 -14.74
C SER A 364 27.86 1.06 -14.03
N PRO A 365 29.13 1.24 -13.60
CA PRO A 365 29.90 0.21 -12.90
C PRO A 365 29.31 -0.29 -11.57
N ALA A 366 28.29 0.38 -11.03
CA ALA A 366 27.57 -0.04 -9.84
C ALA A 366 26.04 -0.11 -10.02
N VAL A 367 25.54 0.06 -11.25
CA VAL A 367 24.09 0.08 -11.53
C VAL A 367 23.72 -0.96 -12.57
N VAL A 368 22.87 -1.91 -12.16
CA VAL A 368 22.21 -2.88 -13.04
C VAL A 368 20.86 -2.32 -13.47
N GLU A 369 20.58 -2.34 -14.77
CA GLU A 369 19.30 -1.95 -15.36
C GLU A 369 18.64 -3.19 -15.96
N LEU A 370 17.44 -3.54 -15.49
CA LEU A 370 16.59 -4.52 -16.16
C LEU A 370 15.92 -3.88 -17.39
N LEU A 371 15.82 -4.66 -18.45
CA LEU A 371 15.23 -4.29 -19.73
C LEU A 371 14.06 -5.23 -20.07
N GLY A 372 13.36 -4.92 -21.16
CA GLY A 372 12.30 -5.74 -21.75
C GLY A 372 11.33 -6.37 -20.73
N ASP A 373 11.09 -7.68 -20.87
CA ASP A 373 10.09 -8.40 -20.07
C ASP A 373 10.48 -8.52 -18.59
N ALA A 374 11.79 -8.65 -18.28
CA ALA A 374 12.29 -8.68 -16.90
C ALA A 374 11.92 -7.40 -16.13
N CYS A 375 12.10 -6.24 -16.76
CA CYS A 375 11.69 -4.95 -16.22
C CYS A 375 10.17 -4.84 -16.03
N GLN A 376 9.35 -5.36 -16.96
CA GLN A 376 7.89 -5.34 -16.83
C GLN A 376 7.38 -6.26 -15.70
N GLN A 377 7.99 -7.42 -15.51
CA GLN A 377 7.65 -8.32 -14.41
C GLN A 377 7.93 -7.68 -13.04
N LEU A 378 9.11 -7.06 -12.88
CA LEU A 378 9.45 -6.29 -11.68
C LEU A 378 8.42 -5.17 -11.42
N LYS A 379 8.21 -4.30 -12.41
CA LYS A 379 7.31 -3.15 -12.34
C LYS A 379 5.85 -3.49 -12.06
N SER A 380 5.40 -4.69 -12.39
CA SER A 380 4.04 -5.16 -12.11
C SER A 380 3.87 -5.82 -10.74
N GLY A 381 4.96 -5.96 -9.96
CA GLY A 381 4.96 -6.65 -8.68
C GLY A 381 4.83 -8.17 -8.81
N ARG A 382 5.36 -8.74 -9.90
CA ARG A 382 5.40 -10.20 -10.11
C ARG A 382 6.69 -10.85 -9.60
N VAL A 383 7.72 -10.03 -9.39
CA VAL A 383 9.02 -10.46 -8.84
C VAL A 383 8.97 -10.37 -7.32
N GLY A 384 9.09 -11.51 -6.64
CA GLY A 384 9.20 -11.59 -5.17
C GLY A 384 10.62 -11.39 -4.65
N GLN A 385 11.63 -11.61 -5.49
CA GLN A 385 13.03 -11.54 -5.13
C GLN A 385 13.92 -11.14 -6.33
N VAL A 386 14.83 -10.20 -6.10
CA VAL A 386 15.94 -9.88 -7.00
C VAL A 386 17.24 -10.33 -6.35
N GLN A 387 18.08 -11.06 -7.07
CA GLN A 387 19.42 -11.44 -6.65
C GLN A 387 20.42 -11.08 -7.74
N ILE A 388 21.51 -10.42 -7.36
CA ILE A 388 22.63 -10.11 -8.23
C ILE A 388 23.84 -10.79 -7.61
N VAL A 389 24.45 -11.73 -8.33
CA VAL A 389 25.50 -12.61 -7.79
C VAL A 389 26.72 -12.60 -8.68
N SER A 390 27.90 -12.85 -8.08
CA SER A 390 29.16 -12.93 -8.84
C SER A 390 30.02 -14.14 -8.47
N GLY A 391 30.91 -14.48 -9.41
CA GLY A 391 31.89 -15.57 -9.27
C GLY A 391 31.73 -16.71 -10.28
N CYS A 392 30.93 -16.50 -11.33
CA CYS A 392 30.82 -17.37 -12.51
C CYS A 392 30.63 -16.48 -13.76
N PRO A 393 31.04 -16.92 -14.96
CA PRO A 393 30.85 -16.14 -16.18
C PRO A 393 29.41 -15.66 -16.37
N THR A 394 29.24 -14.43 -16.85
CA THR A 394 27.93 -13.89 -17.20
C THR A 394 27.30 -14.70 -18.34
N GLU A 395 26.11 -15.24 -18.09
CA GLU A 395 25.30 -15.90 -19.11
C GLU A 395 24.64 -14.85 -20.01
N VAL A 396 24.90 -14.96 -21.31
CA VAL A 396 24.41 -14.04 -22.35
C VAL A 396 23.28 -14.67 -23.15
N ALA A 397 22.38 -13.85 -23.71
CA ALA A 397 21.38 -14.32 -24.67
C ALA A 397 22.05 -14.99 -25.89
N ARG A 398 21.36 -15.96 -26.51
CA ARG A 398 21.89 -16.85 -27.57
C ARG A 398 21.28 -16.60 -28.94
#